data_AF-A0A1S8AB14-F1
#
_entry.id   AF-A0A1S8AB14-F1
#
_cell.length_a   1.000
_cell.length_b   1.000
_cell.length_c   1.000
_cell.angle_alpha   90.00
_cell.angle_beta   90.00
_cell.angle_gamma   90.00
#
_symmetry.space_group_name_H-M   'P 1'
#
loop_
_entity.id
_entity.type
_entity.pdbx_description
1 polymer ?
#
loop_
_entity_poly.entity_id
_entity_poly.type
_entity_poly.pdbx_seq_one_letter_code
_entity_poly.pdbx_strand_id
1 'polypeptide(L)'
;MPVMGPEASSEYFNIGGGAIQSANSSAYLTVGSDGTSSYKTLRFSSSPGAGGGGGTAPPGWALEGDTIITGTGSAWGRQLNFLVCRVAGGGGGDLWQVYLQTGSDVPAGRTCSNYQSLHLPCLC
;
A
#
# COMPACT_ATOMS: atom_id res chain seq x y z
N MET A 1 10.18 0.06 -2.42
CA MET A 1 9.37 -0.04 -1.19
C MET A 1 8.58 1.24 -1.05
N PRO A 2 7.24 1.20 -1.07
CA PRO A 2 6.39 2.37 -0.84
C PRO A 2 6.54 2.85 0.61
N VAL A 3 6.63 4.16 0.79
CA VAL A 3 6.76 4.82 2.08
C VAL A 3 5.85 6.04 2.14
N MET A 4 5.38 6.38 3.32
CA MET A 4 4.81 7.70 3.62
C MET A 4 5.92 8.62 4.08
N GLY A 5 5.87 9.86 3.63
CA GLY A 5 6.84 10.91 3.94
C GLY A 5 6.25 12.29 3.69
N PRO A 6 7.07 13.35 3.70
CA PRO A 6 6.61 14.71 3.49
C PRO A 6 5.89 14.89 2.13
N GLU A 7 4.76 15.61 2.15
CA GLU A 7 3.96 15.90 0.96
C GLU A 7 4.76 16.64 -0.13
N ALA A 8 5.67 17.53 0.25
CA ALA A 8 6.53 18.27 -0.67
C ALA A 8 7.42 17.39 -1.56
N SER A 9 7.67 16.15 -1.13
CA SER A 9 8.41 15.12 -1.86
C SER A 9 7.52 13.96 -2.33
N SER A 10 6.20 14.15 -2.30
CA SER A 10 5.25 13.10 -2.64
C SER A 10 5.25 12.77 -4.14
N GLU A 11 4.79 11.57 -4.43
CA GLU A 11 4.54 11.09 -5.79
C GLU A 11 3.05 11.23 -6.10
N TYR A 12 2.72 11.46 -7.37
CA TYR A 12 1.34 11.46 -7.84
C TYR A 12 0.95 10.09 -8.40
N PHE A 13 -0.30 9.69 -8.19
CA PHE A 13 -0.81 8.40 -8.63
C PHE A 13 -2.09 8.55 -9.45
N ASN A 14 -2.14 7.83 -10.56
CA ASN A 14 -3.37 7.58 -11.31
C ASN A 14 -4.10 6.41 -10.65
N ILE A 15 -5.36 6.61 -10.28
CA ILE A 15 -6.19 5.61 -9.59
C ILE A 15 -7.39 5.29 -10.46
N GLY A 16 -7.58 4.00 -10.77
CA GLY A 16 -8.70 3.56 -11.59
C GLY A 16 -8.55 2.11 -12.05
N GLY A 17 -9.66 1.48 -12.45
CA GLY A 17 -9.65 0.13 -13.01
C GLY A 17 -9.05 -0.95 -12.09
N GLY A 18 -9.12 -0.76 -10.76
CA GLY A 18 -8.52 -1.68 -9.79
C GLY A 18 -7.04 -1.43 -9.48
N ALA A 19 -6.45 -0.39 -10.06
CA ALA A 19 -5.01 -0.10 -10.01
C ALA A 19 -4.71 1.27 -9.38
N ILE A 20 -3.52 1.36 -8.77
CA ILE A 20 -2.87 2.60 -8.37
C ILE A 20 -1.53 2.61 -9.08
N GLN A 21 -1.32 3.58 -9.98
CA GLN A 21 -0.15 3.65 -10.86
C GLN A 21 0.57 4.97 -10.68
N SER A 22 1.89 4.94 -10.44
CA SER A 22 2.71 6.15 -10.35
C SER A 22 2.66 6.94 -11.67
N ALA A 23 2.43 8.24 -11.57
CA ALA A 23 2.42 9.14 -12.71
C ALA A 23 3.84 9.39 -13.26
N ASN A 24 4.86 9.30 -12.40
CA ASN A 24 6.27 9.49 -12.78
C ASN A 24 6.88 8.25 -13.44
N SER A 25 6.68 7.07 -12.84
CA SER A 25 7.37 5.84 -13.25
C SER A 25 6.50 4.86 -14.04
N SER A 26 5.18 5.09 -14.12
CA SER A 26 4.19 4.13 -14.64
C SER A 26 4.15 2.79 -13.88
N ALA A 27 4.86 2.66 -12.75
CA ALA A 27 4.84 1.46 -11.95
C ALA A 27 3.54 1.36 -11.12
N TYR A 28 3.03 0.15 -10.99
CA TYR A 28 1.83 -0.17 -10.24
C TYR A 28 2.15 -0.50 -8.79
N LEU A 29 1.40 0.08 -7.86
CA LEU A 29 1.39 -0.36 -6.48
C LEU A 29 0.74 -1.75 -6.41
N THR A 30 1.51 -2.73 -5.96
CA THR A 30 1.11 -4.14 -5.89
C THR A 30 1.34 -4.68 -4.49
N VAL A 31 0.61 -5.73 -4.15
CA VAL A 31 0.72 -6.43 -2.86
C VAL A 31 1.59 -7.67 -3.06
N GLY A 32 2.61 -7.81 -2.22
CA GLY A 32 3.54 -8.93 -2.24
C GLY A 32 2.89 -10.27 -1.89
N SER A 33 3.61 -11.35 -2.18
CA SER A 33 3.24 -12.72 -1.83
C SER A 33 3.82 -13.14 -0.47
N ASP A 34 3.95 -12.20 0.46
CA ASP A 34 4.59 -12.45 1.76
C ASP A 34 3.80 -13.50 2.54
N GLY A 35 4.54 -14.42 3.17
CA GLY A 35 4.09 -15.72 3.69
C GLY A 35 2.90 -15.72 4.66
N THR A 36 3.03 -16.39 5.80
CA THR A 36 1.88 -16.62 6.70
C THR A 36 1.53 -15.42 7.58
N SER A 37 2.37 -14.37 7.59
CA SER A 37 2.09 -13.15 8.36
C SER A 37 0.84 -12.45 7.86
N SER A 38 0.10 -11.86 8.81
CA SER A 38 -1.12 -11.09 8.56
C SER A 38 -0.86 -9.61 8.19
N TYR A 39 0.31 -9.34 7.62
CA TYR A 39 0.64 -8.13 6.88
C TYR A 39 1.32 -8.52 5.57
N LYS A 40 1.04 -7.78 4.49
CA LYS A 40 1.61 -8.01 3.15
C LYS A 40 2.41 -6.79 2.72
N THR A 41 3.61 -7.02 2.19
CA THR A 41 4.44 -5.94 1.68
C THR A 41 3.75 -5.26 0.52
N LEU A 42 3.90 -3.94 0.46
CA LEU A 42 3.57 -3.20 -0.75
C LEU A 42 4.84 -3.02 -1.57
N ARG A 43 4.71 -3.06 -2.89
CA ARG A 43 5.83 -2.86 -3.81
C ARG A 43 5.36 -2.21 -5.11
N PHE A 44 6.27 -1.51 -5.77
CA PHE A 44 6.05 -1.03 -7.13
C PHE A 44 6.52 -2.08 -8.14
N SER A 45 5.73 -2.30 -9.18
CA SER A 45 6.03 -3.25 -10.25
C SER A 45 5.62 -2.71 -11.61
N SER A 46 6.30 -3.13 -12.68
CA SER A 46 5.93 -2.77 -14.05
C SER A 46 4.65 -3.44 -14.55
N SER A 47 4.15 -4.46 -13.84
CA SER A 47 2.91 -5.16 -14.17
C SER A 47 1.89 -5.02 -13.03
N PRO A 48 0.62 -4.70 -13.31
CA PRO A 48 -0.41 -4.50 -12.29
C PRO A 48 -0.73 -5.79 -11.51
N GLY A 49 -0.57 -6.96 -12.13
CA GLY A 49 -0.82 -8.26 -11.48
C GLY A 49 0.41 -8.87 -10.80
N ALA A 50 1.56 -8.20 -10.82
CA ALA A 50 2.77 -8.73 -10.22
C ALA A 50 2.69 -8.68 -8.68
N GLY A 51 2.04 -9.67 -8.06
CA GLY A 51 1.83 -9.74 -6.62
C GLY A 51 1.29 -11.08 -6.13
N GLY A 52 1.02 -11.17 -4.82
CA GLY A 52 0.53 -12.38 -4.15
C GLY A 52 -0.91 -12.79 -4.45
N GLY A 53 -1.55 -12.19 -5.46
CA GLY A 53 -2.96 -12.41 -5.82
C GLY A 53 -3.18 -13.36 -7.00
N GLY A 54 -2.11 -13.88 -7.63
CA GLY A 54 -2.20 -15.00 -8.59
C GLY A 54 -2.79 -14.71 -9.97
N GLY A 55 -2.85 -13.46 -10.42
CA GLY A 55 -3.42 -13.09 -11.73
C GLY A 55 -2.63 -12.03 -12.49
N THR A 56 -3.03 -11.75 -13.73
CA THR A 56 -2.53 -10.61 -14.54
C THR A 56 -3.30 -9.31 -14.25
N ALA A 57 -4.41 -9.41 -13.53
CA ALA A 57 -5.25 -8.30 -13.12
C ALA A 57 -4.62 -7.51 -11.96
N PRO A 58 -4.92 -6.20 -11.84
CA PRO A 58 -4.49 -5.39 -10.71
C PRO A 58 -4.82 -6.03 -9.35
N PRO A 59 -4.20 -5.58 -8.24
CA PRO A 59 -4.44 -6.14 -6.91
C PRO A 59 -5.89 -5.97 -6.44
N GLY A 60 -6.69 -5.21 -7.17
CA GLY A 60 -8.07 -4.91 -6.85
C GLY A 60 -8.19 -3.74 -5.89
N TRP A 61 -7.35 -2.70 -6.04
CA TRP A 61 -7.51 -1.46 -5.28
C TRP A 61 -8.87 -0.82 -5.58
N ALA A 62 -9.49 -0.25 -4.57
CA ALA A 62 -10.75 0.46 -4.68
C ALA A 62 -10.75 1.68 -3.76
N LEU A 63 -11.80 2.49 -3.88
CA LEU A 63 -12.04 3.64 -3.03
C LEU A 63 -13.36 3.45 -2.28
N GLU A 64 -13.35 3.75 -0.99
CA GLU A 64 -14.55 3.93 -0.18
C GLU A 64 -14.59 5.39 0.27
N GLY A 65 -15.31 6.22 -0.49
CA GLY A 65 -15.13 7.67 -0.41
C GLY A 65 -13.73 8.07 -0.89
N ASP A 66 -12.95 8.70 -0.01
CA ASP A 66 -11.54 9.04 -0.23
C ASP A 66 -10.57 7.97 0.30
N THR A 67 -11.07 6.92 0.95
CA THR A 67 -10.24 5.94 1.62
C THR A 67 -9.79 4.88 0.62
N ILE A 68 -8.47 4.65 0.54
CA ILE A 68 -7.88 3.57 -0.25
C ILE A 68 -8.13 2.24 0.46
N ILE A 69 -8.70 1.30 -0.27
CA ILE A 69 -8.99 -0.06 0.22
C ILE A 69 -8.57 -1.10 -0.83
N THR A 70 -8.47 -2.37 -0.44
CA THR A 70 -8.67 -3.45 -1.41
C THR A 70 -10.17 -3.72 -1.56
N GLY A 71 -10.60 -4.00 -2.78
CA GLY A 71 -11.99 -4.31 -3.11
C GLY A 71 -12.39 -5.72 -2.67
N THR A 72 -13.70 -5.95 -2.51
CA THR A 72 -14.28 -7.23 -2.09
C THR A 72 -13.87 -8.42 -2.97
N GLY A 73 -13.68 -8.19 -4.27
CA GLY A 73 -13.23 -9.19 -5.23
C GLY A 73 -11.71 -9.41 -5.30
N SER A 74 -10.91 -8.71 -4.48
CA SER A 74 -9.46 -8.91 -4.44
C SER A 74 -9.10 -10.24 -3.76
N ALA A 75 -7.89 -10.74 -4.01
CA ALA A 75 -7.37 -11.95 -3.37
C ALA A 75 -7.26 -11.82 -1.83
N TRP A 76 -7.32 -10.61 -1.29
CA TRP A 76 -7.29 -10.31 0.14
C TRP A 76 -8.65 -9.90 0.70
N GLY A 77 -9.72 -9.93 -0.11
CA GLY A 77 -11.04 -9.41 0.24
C GLY A 77 -11.03 -7.89 0.49
N ARG A 78 -12.08 -7.36 1.12
CA ARG A 78 -12.12 -5.94 1.48
C ARG A 78 -11.25 -5.66 2.70
N GLN A 79 -10.13 -4.96 2.51
CA GLN A 79 -9.24 -4.49 3.58
C GLN A 79 -9.15 -2.97 3.54
N LEU A 80 -9.37 -2.33 4.68
CA LEU A 80 -9.24 -0.88 4.87
C LEU A 80 -8.03 -0.48 5.73
N ASN A 81 -7.37 -1.48 6.32
CA ASN A 81 -6.32 -1.28 7.29
C ASN A 81 -4.96 -1.48 6.66
N PHE A 82 -4.04 -0.62 7.07
CA PHE A 82 -2.63 -0.67 6.76
C PHE A 82 -1.81 -0.71 8.05
N LEU A 83 -0.70 -1.42 7.97
CA LEU A 83 0.34 -1.39 8.97
C LEU A 83 1.43 -0.44 8.48
N VAL A 84 1.89 0.45 9.34
CA VAL A 84 2.98 1.38 9.00
C VAL A 84 4.12 1.23 9.98
N CYS A 85 5.35 1.10 9.46
CA CYS A 85 6.54 0.86 10.28
C CYS A 85 7.61 1.91 10.00
N ARG A 86 8.18 2.49 11.06
CA ARG A 86 9.23 3.51 10.95
C ARG A 86 10.43 2.94 10.19
N VAL A 87 11.01 3.73 9.29
CA VAL A 87 12.25 3.40 8.59
C VAL A 87 13.40 4.08 9.33
N ALA A 88 14.31 3.28 9.90
CA ALA A 88 15.48 3.80 10.60
C ALA A 88 16.47 4.46 9.61
N GLY A 89 17.07 5.59 10.00
CA GLY A 89 18.10 6.28 9.19
C GLY A 89 17.57 7.10 8.01
N GLY A 90 16.26 7.33 7.90
CA GLY A 90 15.60 8.02 6.78
C GLY A 90 15.82 9.54 6.67
N GLY A 91 16.92 10.09 7.19
CA GLY A 91 17.34 11.48 6.95
C GLY A 91 16.28 12.54 7.26
N GLY A 92 16.15 12.95 8.53
CA GLY A 92 15.48 14.20 8.94
C GLY A 92 13.96 14.22 8.95
N GLY A 93 13.28 13.35 8.20
CA GLY A 93 11.82 13.15 8.26
C GLY A 93 11.48 11.70 8.59
N ASP A 94 10.50 11.46 9.45
CA ASP A 94 10.06 10.10 9.76
C ASP A 94 9.38 9.47 8.53
N LEU A 95 10.15 8.69 7.76
CA LEU A 95 9.60 7.84 6.71
C LEU A 95 8.96 6.59 7.34
N TRP A 96 7.78 6.24 6.85
CA TRP A 96 7.04 5.07 7.32
C TRP A 96 6.77 4.12 6.17
N GLN A 97 7.32 2.91 6.23
CA GLN A 97 7.00 1.87 5.27
C GLN A 97 5.57 1.39 5.47
N VAL A 98 4.85 1.22 4.38
CA VAL A 98 3.44 0.79 4.38
C VAL A 98 3.32 -0.68 3.97
N TYR A 99 2.42 -1.38 4.66
CA TYR A 99 2.01 -2.76 4.40
C TYR A 99 0.48 -2.84 4.35
N LEU A 100 -0.06 -3.72 3.52
CA LEU A 100 -1.48 -4.09 3.60
C LEU A 100 -1.68 -4.96 4.84
N GLN A 101 -2.64 -4.61 5.69
CA GLN A 101 -2.91 -5.36 6.91
C GLN A 101 -4.10 -6.30 6.73
N THR A 102 -3.91 -7.58 7.04
CA THR A 102 -4.95 -8.63 6.99
C THR A 102 -5.20 -9.29 8.35
N GLY A 103 -4.57 -8.78 9.41
CA GLY A 103 -4.65 -9.24 10.81
C GLY A 103 -3.75 -8.36 11.68
N SER A 104 -3.20 -8.86 12.79
CA SER A 104 -2.49 -8.03 13.80
C SER A 104 -0.99 -8.27 13.92
N ASP A 105 -0.39 -9.10 13.04
CA ASP A 105 1.05 -9.32 13.06
C ASP A 105 1.82 -8.04 12.75
N VAL A 106 3.01 -7.90 13.34
CA VAL A 106 3.94 -6.80 13.06
C VAL A 106 5.36 -7.35 12.85
N PRO A 107 6.18 -6.74 11.96
CA PRO A 107 7.59 -7.11 11.82
C PRO A 107 8.36 -6.99 13.14
N ALA A 108 9.07 -8.06 13.51
CA ALA A 108 9.86 -8.09 14.74
C ALA A 108 10.95 -7.00 14.73
N GLY A 109 11.16 -6.37 15.89
CA GLY A 109 12.20 -5.35 16.08
C GLY A 109 11.92 -4.01 15.39
N ARG A 110 10.70 -3.77 14.88
CA ARG A 110 10.31 -2.49 14.27
C ARG A 110 9.28 -1.75 15.12
N THR A 111 9.37 -0.43 15.11
CA THR A 111 8.33 0.45 15.64
C THR A 111 7.25 0.60 14.57
N CYS A 112 6.05 0.07 14.83
CA CYS A 112 4.95 0.11 13.88
C CYS A 112 3.63 0.55 14.53
N SER A 113 2.70 1.03 13.70
CA SER A 113 1.32 1.35 14.08
C SER A 113 0.35 0.54 13.23
N ASN A 114 -0.58 -0.15 13.88
CA ASN A 114 -1.64 -0.93 13.25
C ASN A 114 -2.85 -0.07 12.90
N TYR A 115 -3.73 -0.59 12.04
CA TYR A 115 -5.06 -0.04 11.76
C TYR A 115 -5.04 1.40 11.24
N GLN A 116 -4.04 1.71 10.41
CA GLN A 116 -3.99 2.99 9.72
C GLN A 116 -4.86 2.92 8.48
N SER A 117 -5.57 4.00 8.17
CA SER A 117 -6.25 4.20 6.89
C SER A 117 -5.42 5.15 6.02
N LEU A 118 -5.48 4.96 4.71
CA LEU A 118 -4.87 5.85 3.74
C LEU A 118 -5.97 6.57 2.99
N HIS A 119 -5.89 7.90 2.97
CA HIS A 119 -6.89 8.74 2.33
C HIS A 119 -6.24 9.49 1.17
N LEU A 120 -7.01 9.68 0.11
CA LEU A 120 -6.67 10.68 -0.88
C LEU A 120 -6.70 12.06 -0.21
N PRO A 121 -5.75 12.96 -0.52
CA PRO A 121 -5.86 14.33 -0.06
C PRO A 121 -7.21 14.88 -0.53
N CYS A 122 -7.89 15.64 0.32
CA CYS A 122 -9.17 16.25 -0.01
C CYS A 122 -9.06 16.94 -1.38
N LEU A 123 -9.97 16.61 -2.30
CA LEU A 123 -10.10 17.32 -3.57
C LEU A 123 -10.44 18.79 -3.24
N CYS A 124 -9.45 19.66 -3.34
CA CYS A 124 -9.61 21.11 -3.19
C CYS A 124 -10.50 21.66 -4.30
#